data_AF-A0A7C2IHP2-F1
#
_entry.id   AF-A0A7C2IHP2-F1
#
_cell.length_a   1.000
_cell.length_b   1.000
_cell.length_c   1.000
_cell.angle_alpha   90.00
_cell.angle_beta   90.00
_cell.angle_gamma   90.00
#
_symmetry.space_group_name_H-M   'P 1'
#
loop_
_entity.id
_entity.type
_entity.pdbx_description
1 polymer ?
#
loop_
_entity_poly.entity_id
_entity_poly.type
_entity_poly.pdbx_seq_one_letter_code
_entity_poly.pdbx_strand_id
1 'polypeptide(L)'
;MNCRYVQAHLSAYIDMELTGIEQQRIRVHLENCMECSAEYDTLRQVKHLIRHLPTMRPLRGEEVILQRIQKYRAVPRAPRRTLFHTRWWRYAWGAAAIALVIWLTPRDENNPPQPVQSDALVTPLTSSYPKRSFSFPLFRRSETNPIMTPPSVPGHTPVILTSPDPFAPLPPNPAIMPVVENKWGTTGTLQPLFDLQPR
;
A
#
# COMPACT_ATOMS: atom_id res chain seq x y z
N MET A 1 -19.63 1.05 -24.33
CA MET A 1 -18.70 0.16 -23.61
C MET A 1 -19.08 -1.27 -23.98
N ASN A 2 -18.12 -2.15 -24.21
CA ASN A 2 -18.40 -3.50 -24.71
C ASN A 2 -18.46 -4.50 -23.55
N CYS A 3 -19.24 -5.58 -23.67
CA CYS A 3 -19.43 -6.57 -22.60
C CYS A 3 -18.09 -7.12 -22.10
N ARG A 4 -17.18 -7.50 -23.01
CA ARG A 4 -15.83 -8.00 -22.66
C ARG A 4 -15.06 -7.06 -21.73
N TYR A 5 -15.16 -5.74 -21.95
CA TYR A 5 -14.50 -4.78 -21.06
C TYR A 5 -15.15 -4.81 -19.68
N VAL A 6 -16.48 -4.77 -19.64
CA VAL A 6 -17.23 -4.72 -18.37
C VAL A 6 -16.99 -5.97 -17.54
N GLN A 7 -17.14 -7.15 -18.14
CA GLN A 7 -16.89 -8.45 -17.49
C GLN A 7 -15.49 -8.51 -16.87
N ALA A 8 -14.46 -8.06 -17.59
CA ALA A 8 -13.08 -8.02 -17.09
C ALA A 8 -12.88 -7.05 -15.90
N HIS A 9 -13.76 -6.08 -15.71
CA HIS A 9 -13.65 -5.05 -14.66
C HIS A 9 -14.71 -5.19 -13.57
N LEU A 10 -15.58 -6.22 -13.60
CA LEU A 10 -16.63 -6.41 -12.59
C LEU A 10 -16.07 -6.59 -11.18
N SER A 11 -14.96 -7.33 -11.01
CA SER A 11 -14.32 -7.49 -9.69
C SER A 11 -13.86 -6.15 -9.13
N ALA A 12 -13.09 -5.38 -9.93
CA ALA A 12 -12.62 -4.04 -9.53
C ALA A 12 -13.79 -3.06 -9.27
N TYR A 13 -14.89 -3.19 -10.02
CA TYR A 13 -16.12 -2.43 -9.76
C TYR A 13 -16.73 -2.77 -8.39
N ILE A 14 -16.82 -4.06 -8.04
CA ILE A 14 -17.34 -4.55 -6.75
C ILE A 14 -16.45 -4.16 -5.56
N ASP A 15 -15.15 -4.01 -5.79
CA ASP A 15 -14.17 -3.60 -4.79
C ASP A 15 -13.95 -2.07 -4.73
N MET A 16 -14.69 -1.30 -5.55
CA MET A 16 -14.60 0.17 -5.65
C MET A 16 -13.22 0.69 -6.07
N GLU A 17 -12.47 -0.09 -6.85
CA GLU A 17 -11.10 0.26 -7.28
C GLU A 17 -11.06 1.05 -8.60
N LEU A 18 -12.20 1.17 -9.29
CA LEU A 18 -12.30 1.90 -10.55
C LEU A 18 -12.49 3.41 -10.34
N THR A 19 -12.08 4.19 -11.33
CA THR A 19 -12.32 5.65 -11.32
C THR A 19 -13.82 5.96 -11.36
N GLY A 20 -14.25 7.12 -10.86
CA GLY A 20 -15.67 7.49 -10.84
C GLY A 20 -16.32 7.51 -12.24
N ILE A 21 -15.56 7.87 -13.27
CA ILE A 21 -16.03 7.85 -14.67
C ILE A 21 -16.25 6.41 -15.15
N GLU A 22 -15.33 5.50 -14.86
CA GLU A 22 -15.46 4.08 -15.23
C GLU A 22 -16.61 3.41 -14.48
N GLN A 23 -16.74 3.68 -13.18
CA GLN A 23 -17.87 3.17 -12.39
C GLN A 23 -19.21 3.59 -12.99
N GLN A 24 -19.35 4.85 -13.41
CA GLN A 24 -20.58 5.32 -14.03
C GLN A 24 -20.84 4.66 -15.39
N ARG A 25 -19.82 4.48 -16.23
CA ARG A 25 -19.96 3.81 -17.53
C ARG A 25 -20.35 2.34 -17.37
N ILE A 26 -19.77 1.64 -16.39
CA ILE A 26 -20.13 0.26 -16.08
C ILE A 26 -21.55 0.18 -15.54
N ARG A 27 -21.96 1.08 -14.63
CA ARG A 27 -23.34 1.15 -14.12
C ARG A 27 -24.35 1.25 -15.27
N VAL A 28 -24.14 2.19 -16.19
CA VAL A 28 -25.02 2.35 -17.36
C VAL A 28 -25.02 1.09 -18.23
N HIS A 29 -23.90 0.38 -18.36
CA HIS A 29 -23.87 -0.87 -19.10
C HIS A 29 -24.66 -1.99 -18.40
N LEU A 30 -24.55 -2.11 -17.07
CA LEU A 30 -25.29 -3.10 -16.29
C LEU A 30 -26.81 -2.88 -16.35
N GLU A 31 -27.27 -1.64 -16.45
CA GLU A 31 -28.68 -1.31 -16.64
C GLU A 31 -29.23 -1.76 -18.01
N ASN A 32 -28.36 -1.85 -19.03
CA ASN A 32 -28.74 -2.12 -20.41
C ASN A 32 -28.38 -3.54 -20.90
N CYS A 33 -27.54 -4.28 -20.16
CA CYS A 33 -27.05 -5.60 -20.56
C CYS A 33 -27.34 -6.65 -19.48
N MET A 34 -28.30 -7.53 -19.77
CA MET A 34 -28.74 -8.60 -18.87
C MET A 34 -27.66 -9.66 -18.61
N GLU A 35 -26.77 -9.92 -19.56
CA GLU A 35 -25.67 -10.88 -19.38
C GLU A 35 -24.66 -10.36 -18.35
N CYS A 36 -24.23 -9.12 -18.50
CA CYS A 36 -23.29 -8.49 -17.57
C CYS A 36 -23.92 -8.26 -16.19
N SER A 37 -25.24 -7.98 -16.11
CA SER A 37 -25.92 -7.86 -14.82
C SER A 37 -26.00 -9.20 -14.09
N ALA A 38 -26.30 -10.29 -14.80
CA ALA A 38 -26.29 -11.63 -14.22
C ALA A 38 -24.90 -12.00 -13.69
N GLU A 39 -23.84 -11.76 -14.45
CA GLU A 39 -22.46 -11.98 -13.99
C GLU A 39 -22.13 -11.13 -12.75
N TYR A 40 -22.50 -9.86 -12.75
CA TYR A 40 -22.32 -8.99 -11.58
C TYR A 40 -23.01 -9.55 -10.32
N ASP A 41 -24.25 -10.03 -10.46
CA ASP A 41 -24.99 -10.62 -9.33
C ASP A 41 -24.34 -11.92 -8.84
N THR A 42 -23.84 -12.78 -9.72
CA THR A 42 -23.12 -14.00 -9.33
C THR A 42 -21.86 -13.67 -8.53
N LEU A 43 -21.05 -12.70 -8.98
CA LEU A 43 -19.85 -12.27 -8.27
C LEU A 43 -20.20 -11.64 -6.91
N ARG A 44 -21.29 -10.88 -6.84
CA ARG A 44 -21.78 -10.31 -5.59
C ARG A 44 -22.22 -11.38 -4.60
N GLN A 45 -22.87 -12.45 -5.06
CA GLN A 45 -23.24 -13.60 -4.23
C GLN A 45 -22.01 -14.32 -3.69
N VAL A 46 -20.99 -14.55 -4.52
CA VAL A 46 -19.71 -15.15 -4.08
C VAL A 46 -19.06 -14.30 -3.00
N LYS A 47 -18.96 -12.97 -3.19
CA LYS A 47 -18.41 -12.04 -2.18
C LYS A 47 -19.22 -12.07 -0.88
N HIS A 48 -20.55 -12.18 -0.98
CA HIS A 48 -21.42 -12.30 0.19
C HIS A 48 -21.15 -13.59 0.96
N LEU A 49 -21.04 -14.74 0.28
CA LEU A 49 -20.73 -16.03 0.92
C LEU A 49 -19.38 -16.01 1.62
N ILE A 50 -18.34 -15.45 0.98
CA ILE A 50 -17.00 -15.31 1.58
C ILE A 50 -17.06 -14.46 2.85
N ARG A 51 -17.85 -13.38 2.86
CA ARG A 51 -18.00 -12.49 4.02
C ARG A 51 -18.65 -13.17 5.22
N HIS A 52 -19.45 -14.21 5.00
CA HIS A 52 -20.12 -14.96 6.07
C HIS A 52 -19.30 -16.15 6.58
N LEU A 53 -18.11 -16.38 6.05
CA LEU A 53 -17.20 -17.39 6.61
C LEU A 53 -16.82 -17.01 8.05
N PRO A 54 -16.69 -18.00 8.95
CA PRO A 54 -16.32 -17.76 10.33
C PRO A 54 -14.95 -17.08 10.39
N THR A 55 -14.89 -15.91 11.03
CA THR A 55 -13.63 -15.21 11.26
C THR A 55 -12.81 -15.99 12.28
N MET A 56 -11.69 -16.54 11.84
CA MET A 56 -10.73 -17.18 12.72
C MET A 56 -10.08 -16.12 13.63
N ARG A 57 -10.29 -16.25 14.94
CA ARG A 57 -9.57 -15.42 15.91
C ARG A 57 -8.12 -15.93 16.01
N PRO A 58 -7.11 -15.04 16.03
CA PRO A 58 -5.72 -15.48 16.19
C PRO A 58 -5.54 -16.26 17.50
N LEU A 59 -4.69 -17.30 17.47
CA LEU A 59 -4.39 -18.14 18.64
C LEU A 59 -3.73 -17.37 19.80
N ARG A 60 -3.09 -16.24 19.50
CA ARG A 60 -2.59 -15.29 20.51
C ARG A 60 -3.57 -14.14 20.62
N GLY A 61 -3.91 -13.78 21.84
CA GLY A 61 -4.85 -12.69 22.08
C GLY A 61 -4.36 -11.36 21.51
N GLU A 62 -5.34 -10.51 21.21
CA GLU A 62 -5.16 -9.21 20.55
C GLU A 62 -4.15 -8.32 21.30
N GLU A 63 -4.07 -8.48 22.62
CA GLU A 63 -3.13 -7.78 23.50
C GLU A 63 -1.66 -8.00 23.12
N VAL A 64 -1.30 -9.19 22.65
CA VAL A 64 0.09 -9.50 22.25
C VAL A 64 0.48 -8.70 21.00
N ILE A 65 -0.45 -8.53 20.07
CA ILE A 65 -0.25 -7.76 18.84
C ILE A 65 -0.16 -6.27 19.18
N LEU A 66 -1.07 -5.77 20.03
CA LEU A 66 -1.07 -4.36 20.46
C LEU A 66 0.21 -4.00 21.20
N GLN A 67 0.69 -4.84 22.12
CA GLN A 67 1.95 -4.63 22.81
C GLN A 67 3.14 -4.57 21.85
N ARG A 68 3.15 -5.43 20.81
CA ARG A 68 4.20 -5.42 19.80
C ARG A 68 4.17 -4.13 18.97
N ILE A 69 3.00 -3.66 18.54
CA ILE A 69 2.86 -2.40 17.80
C ILE A 69 3.33 -1.22 18.67
N GLN A 70 2.97 -1.18 19.95
CA GLN A 70 3.43 -0.15 20.88
C GLN A 70 4.95 -0.14 21.02
N LYS A 71 5.58 -1.31 21.19
CA LYS A 71 7.05 -1.41 21.24
C LYS A 71 7.72 -0.86 19.98
N TYR A 72 7.18 -1.15 18.79
CA TYR A 72 7.72 -0.60 17.54
C TYR A 72 7.53 0.92 17.43
N ARG A 73 6.39 1.46 17.86
CA ARG A 73 6.15 2.92 17.89
C ARG A 73 7.01 3.64 18.92
N ALA A 74 7.31 2.97 20.03
CA ALA A 74 8.12 3.50 21.13
C ALA A 74 9.62 3.50 20.82
N VAL A 75 10.08 2.89 19.72
CA VAL A 75 11.47 3.04 19.29
C VAL A 75 11.70 4.51 18.95
N PRO A 76 12.47 5.27 19.77
CA PRO A 76 12.73 6.65 19.47
C PRO A 76 13.52 6.70 18.16
N ARG A 77 13.03 7.46 17.17
CA ARG A 77 13.88 7.89 16.06
C ARG A 77 15.07 8.59 16.71
N ALA A 78 16.27 8.03 16.56
CA ALA A 78 17.48 8.57 17.17
C ALA A 78 17.51 10.09 16.99
N PRO A 79 17.65 10.88 18.08
CA PRO A 79 17.55 12.32 17.98
C PRO A 79 18.66 12.81 17.03
N ARG A 80 18.27 13.51 15.96
CA ARG A 80 19.18 14.25 15.05
C ARG A 80 19.83 15.48 15.74
N ARG A 81 19.94 15.48 17.07
CA ARG A 81 20.63 16.49 17.88
C ARG A 81 21.87 15.78 18.39
N THR A 82 23.09 16.06 17.92
CA THR A 82 23.87 17.24 18.34
C THR A 82 25.06 17.55 17.41
N LEU A 83 25.07 17.13 16.14
CA LEU A 83 26.18 17.47 15.21
C LEU A 83 26.34 18.98 14.95
N PHE A 84 25.30 19.78 15.21
CA PHE A 84 25.36 21.24 15.07
C PHE A 84 25.98 21.96 16.28
N HIS A 85 25.72 21.50 17.51
CA HIS A 85 26.25 22.15 18.72
C HIS A 85 27.76 21.91 18.88
N THR A 86 28.25 20.74 18.48
CA THR A 86 29.68 20.42 18.47
C THR A 86 30.46 21.18 17.39
N ARG A 87 29.80 21.60 16.30
CA ARG A 87 30.42 22.44 15.26
C ARG A 87 30.53 23.90 15.68
N TRP A 88 29.53 24.48 16.34
CA TRP A 88 29.57 25.89 16.75
C TRP A 88 30.57 26.16 17.88
N TRP A 89 30.74 25.21 18.81
CA TRP A 89 31.79 25.32 19.83
C TRP A 89 33.20 25.36 19.25
N ARG A 90 33.45 24.68 18.12
CA ARG A 90 34.75 24.75 17.44
C ARG A 90 35.03 26.14 16.86
N TYR A 91 34.00 26.86 16.41
CA TYR A 91 34.15 28.23 15.93
C TYR A 91 34.29 29.25 17.08
N ALA A 92 33.69 28.99 18.24
CA ALA A 92 33.82 29.86 19.42
C ALA A 92 35.28 29.98 19.91
N TRP A 93 36.01 28.86 19.97
CA TRP A 93 37.45 28.88 20.31
C TRP A 93 38.30 29.58 19.25
N GLY A 94 37.96 29.42 17.96
CA GLY A 94 38.65 30.11 16.87
C GLY A 94 38.49 31.63 16.94
N ALA A 95 37.28 32.13 17.23
CA ALA A 95 37.02 33.56 17.37
C ALA A 95 37.76 34.17 18.58
N ALA A 96 37.80 33.46 19.71
CA ALA A 96 38.52 33.90 20.90
C ALA A 96 40.04 34.00 20.64
N ALA A 97 40.63 33.05 19.91
CA ALA A 97 42.06 33.09 19.56
C ALA A 97 42.40 34.27 18.62
N ILE A 98 41.55 34.56 17.63
CA ILE A 98 41.74 35.70 16.72
C ILE A 98 41.64 37.03 17.48
N ALA A 99 40.64 37.17 18.36
CA ALA A 99 40.49 38.38 19.18
C ALA A 99 41.69 38.58 20.12
N LEU A 100 42.22 37.50 20.70
CA LEU A 100 43.43 37.53 21.52
C LEU A 100 44.64 38.01 20.69
N VAL A 101 44.84 37.48 19.48
CA VAL A 101 45.94 37.92 18.60
C VAL A 101 45.81 39.40 18.24
N ILE A 102 44.61 39.87 17.88
CA ILE A 102 44.36 41.30 17.58
C ILE A 102 44.64 42.19 18.80
N TRP A 103 44.33 41.72 20.00
CA TRP A 103 44.59 42.45 21.24
C TRP A 103 46.08 42.51 21.59
N LEU A 104 46.84 41.45 21.28
CA LEU A 104 48.28 41.37 21.54
C LEU A 104 49.15 42.01 20.46
N THR A 105 48.63 42.31 19.26
CA THR A 105 49.38 43.06 18.26
C THR A 105 49.43 44.54 18.65
N PRO A 106 50.61 45.12 18.96
CA PRO A 106 50.72 46.53 19.23
C PRO A 106 50.23 47.30 18.00
N ARG A 107 49.19 48.11 18.21
CA ARG A 107 48.56 48.91 17.17
C ARG A 107 49.53 50.04 16.83
N ASP A 108 50.38 49.80 15.84
CA ASP A 108 51.36 50.77 15.36
C ASP A 108 50.62 51.84 14.56
N GLU A 109 50.11 52.85 15.28
CA GLU A 109 49.26 53.93 14.75
C GLU A 109 50.04 54.97 13.93
N ASN A 110 51.33 54.73 13.63
CA ASN A 110 52.23 55.71 13.02
C ASN A 110 52.79 55.31 11.65
N ASN A 111 52.26 54.30 10.97
CA ASN A 111 52.71 53.99 9.61
C ASN A 111 51.76 54.61 8.56
N PRO A 112 52.09 55.76 7.94
CA PRO A 112 51.30 56.26 6.82
C PRO A 112 51.38 55.26 5.66
N PRO A 113 50.25 54.96 4.98
CA PRO A 113 50.26 54.02 3.86
C PRO A 113 51.14 54.57 2.74
N GLN A 114 52.20 53.85 2.40
CA GLN A 114 52.97 54.14 1.20
C GLN A 114 52.12 53.84 -0.05
N PRO A 115 52.20 54.68 -1.10
CA PRO A 115 51.51 54.42 -2.35
C PRO A 115 52.12 53.18 -3.01
N VAL A 116 51.39 52.08 -2.98
CA VAL A 116 51.71 50.87 -3.75
C VAL A 116 51.56 51.22 -5.23
N GLN A 117 52.70 51.42 -5.92
CA GLN A 117 52.72 51.49 -7.37
C GLN A 117 52.24 50.15 -7.93
N SER A 118 51.09 50.19 -8.60
CA SER A 118 50.51 49.07 -9.30
C SER A 118 51.26 48.87 -10.62
N ASP A 119 52.37 48.14 -10.60
CA ASP A 119 52.86 47.50 -11.81
C ASP A 119 51.85 46.42 -12.17
N ALA A 120 51.02 46.76 -13.16
CA ALA A 120 50.05 45.90 -13.79
C ALA A 120 50.78 44.73 -14.47
N LEU A 121 51.07 43.68 -13.71
CA LEU A 121 51.31 42.37 -14.30
C LEU A 121 49.95 41.79 -14.69
N VAL A 122 49.57 42.04 -15.94
CA VAL A 122 48.47 41.37 -16.62
C VAL A 122 48.85 39.88 -16.70
N THR A 123 48.49 39.11 -15.67
CA THR A 123 48.48 37.65 -15.77
C THR A 123 47.17 37.25 -16.44
N PRO A 124 47.20 36.65 -17.63
CA PRO A 124 45.97 36.16 -18.27
C PRO A 124 45.34 35.10 -17.37
N LEU A 125 44.01 35.16 -17.23
CA LEU A 125 43.20 34.16 -16.54
C LEU A 125 43.35 32.79 -17.22
N THR A 126 44.42 32.07 -16.89
CA THR A 126 44.52 30.63 -17.14
C THR A 126 43.78 29.95 -16.00
N SER A 127 42.47 29.80 -16.21
CA SER A 127 41.59 28.98 -15.40
C SER A 127 42.11 27.54 -15.39
N SER A 128 42.92 27.21 -14.39
CA SER A 128 43.25 25.84 -14.01
C SER A 128 42.21 25.32 -13.03
N TYR A 129 40.93 25.46 -13.39
CA TYR A 129 39.88 24.69 -12.75
C TYR A 129 39.70 23.40 -13.55
N PRO A 130 39.91 22.22 -12.96
CA PRO A 130 39.51 20.99 -13.61
C PRO A 130 38.00 21.08 -13.83
N LYS A 131 37.58 21.11 -15.10
CA LYS A 131 36.19 20.90 -15.51
C LYS A 131 35.74 19.61 -14.84
N ARG A 132 34.99 19.74 -13.76
CA ARG A 132 34.30 18.61 -13.14
C ARG A 132 33.19 18.23 -14.10
N SER A 133 33.52 17.34 -15.03
CA SER A 133 32.54 16.63 -15.83
C SER A 133 31.63 15.90 -14.86
N PHE A 134 30.44 16.46 -14.65
CA PHE A 134 29.34 15.73 -14.06
C PHE A 134 28.94 14.65 -15.07
N SER A 135 29.58 13.50 -14.97
CA SER A 135 29.01 12.26 -15.47
C SER A 135 27.79 11.98 -14.60
N PHE A 136 26.61 12.35 -15.09
CA PHE A 136 25.39 11.77 -14.55
C PHE A 136 25.55 10.25 -14.64
N PRO A 137 25.34 9.48 -13.57
CA PRO A 137 25.18 8.06 -13.73
C PRO A 137 23.98 7.91 -14.67
N LEU A 138 24.23 7.45 -15.90
CA LEU A 138 23.16 6.97 -16.76
C LEU A 138 22.39 5.99 -15.90
N PHE A 139 21.13 6.32 -15.66
CA PHE A 139 20.17 5.43 -15.06
C PHE A 139 20.28 4.15 -15.89
N ARG A 140 20.97 3.14 -15.34
CA ARG A 140 21.03 1.82 -15.92
C ARG A 140 19.59 1.36 -15.88
N ARG A 141 18.89 1.53 -17.00
CA ARG A 141 17.61 0.90 -17.26
C ARG A 141 17.84 -0.55 -16.88
N SER A 142 17.20 -0.99 -15.81
CA SER A 142 17.20 -2.39 -15.41
C SER A 142 16.81 -3.17 -16.64
N GLU A 143 17.78 -3.86 -17.22
CA GLU A 143 17.52 -4.90 -18.20
C GLU A 143 16.44 -5.76 -17.55
N THR A 144 15.33 -5.89 -18.27
CA THR A 144 14.34 -6.92 -18.00
C THR A 144 15.13 -8.21 -17.85
N ASN A 145 15.20 -8.74 -16.63
CA ASN A 145 15.65 -10.10 -16.43
C ASN A 145 14.87 -10.96 -17.44
N PRO A 146 15.53 -11.71 -18.32
CA PRO A 146 14.82 -12.72 -19.09
C PRO A 146 14.12 -13.60 -18.06
N ILE A 147 12.81 -13.76 -18.25
CA ILE A 147 11.96 -14.65 -17.48
C ILE A 147 12.70 -15.99 -17.43
N MET A 148 13.22 -16.33 -16.25
CA MET A 148 13.75 -17.65 -16.00
C MET A 148 12.55 -18.57 -16.08
N THR A 149 12.45 -19.29 -17.19
CA THR A 149 11.50 -20.39 -17.35
C THR A 149 11.68 -21.33 -16.16
N PRO A 150 10.61 -21.63 -15.41
CA PRO A 150 10.72 -22.65 -14.36
C PRO A 150 11.08 -23.99 -15.02
N PRO A 151 11.91 -24.83 -14.37
CA PRO A 151 12.21 -26.15 -14.89
C PRO A 151 10.90 -26.92 -15.07
N SER A 152 10.77 -27.54 -16.24
CA SER A 152 9.71 -28.47 -16.59
C SER A 152 9.61 -29.55 -15.53
N VAL A 153 8.56 -29.49 -14.71
CA VAL A 153 8.23 -30.57 -13.79
C VAL A 153 7.67 -31.73 -14.63
N PRO A 154 8.22 -32.95 -14.52
CA PRO A 154 7.71 -34.09 -15.26
C PRO A 154 6.32 -34.52 -14.75
N GLY A 155 5.37 -34.54 -15.68
CA GLY A 155 4.20 -35.42 -15.74
C GLY A 155 3.49 -35.75 -14.44
N HIS A 156 2.59 -34.86 -14.00
CA HIS A 156 1.46 -35.30 -13.19
C HIS A 156 0.36 -35.75 -14.16
N THR A 157 0.12 -37.04 -14.19
CA THR A 157 -1.06 -37.61 -14.83
C THR A 157 -2.31 -36.93 -14.24
N PRO A 158 -3.24 -36.41 -15.05
CA PRO A 158 -4.53 -36.02 -14.52
C PRO A 158 -5.22 -37.30 -14.05
N VAL A 159 -5.45 -37.43 -12.75
CA VAL A 159 -6.45 -38.35 -12.24
C VAL A 159 -7.78 -37.85 -12.78
N ILE A 160 -8.30 -38.52 -13.78
CA ILE A 160 -9.67 -38.35 -14.26
C ILE A 160 -10.55 -38.80 -13.09
N LEU A 161 -10.99 -37.84 -12.28
CA LEU A 161 -12.16 -38.05 -11.43
C LEU A 161 -13.33 -38.16 -12.40
N THR A 162 -13.73 -39.40 -12.71
CA THR A 162 -15.02 -39.65 -13.35
C THR A 162 -16.09 -38.95 -12.52
N SER A 163 -16.79 -38.02 -13.17
CA SER A 163 -17.94 -37.32 -12.65
C SER A 163 -18.95 -38.30 -12.05
N PRO A 164 -19.49 -38.07 -10.84
CA PRO A 164 -20.74 -38.70 -10.48
C PRO A 164 -21.87 -38.08 -11.32
N ASP A 165 -22.72 -38.93 -11.88
CA ASP A 165 -23.80 -38.61 -12.80
C ASP A 165 -24.69 -37.43 -12.35
N PRO A 166 -25.08 -36.51 -13.24
CA PRO A 166 -25.95 -35.37 -12.92
C PRO A 166 -27.44 -35.73 -12.67
N PHE A 167 -27.80 -37.02 -12.60
CA PHE A 167 -29.21 -37.47 -12.54
C PHE A 167 -29.55 -38.45 -11.41
N ALA A 168 -28.75 -38.55 -10.35
CA ALA A 168 -29.19 -39.26 -9.15
C ALA A 168 -30.21 -38.39 -8.37
N PRO A 169 -31.47 -38.85 -8.16
CA PRO A 169 -32.43 -38.11 -7.34
C PRO A 169 -31.94 -38.10 -5.88
N LEU A 170 -31.73 -36.89 -5.34
CA LEU A 170 -31.41 -36.69 -3.92
C LEU A 170 -32.55 -37.28 -3.06
N PRO A 171 -32.25 -38.00 -1.96
CA PRO A 171 -33.28 -38.40 -1.02
C PRO A 171 -33.92 -37.14 -0.39
N PRO A 172 -35.26 -37.10 -0.20
CA PRO A 172 -35.92 -35.94 0.38
C PRO A 172 -35.44 -35.76 1.82
N ASN A 173 -34.86 -34.60 2.11
CA ASN A 173 -34.42 -34.20 3.45
C ASN A 173 -35.64 -34.02 4.37
N PRO A 174 -35.84 -34.85 5.40
CA PRO A 174 -37.02 -34.76 6.25
C PRO A 174 -36.77 -33.78 7.41
N ALA A 175 -36.66 -32.48 7.13
CA ALA A 175 -36.88 -31.39 8.11
C ALA A 175 -36.47 -30.03 7.54
N ILE A 176 -37.26 -29.46 6.63
CA ILE A 176 -37.29 -28.00 6.47
C ILE A 176 -38.76 -27.60 6.34
N MET A 177 -39.38 -27.25 7.46
CA MET A 177 -40.64 -26.52 7.43
C MET A 177 -40.37 -25.10 6.91
N PRO A 178 -41.21 -24.55 6.03
CA PRO A 178 -41.06 -23.17 5.60
C PRO A 178 -41.44 -22.24 6.75
N VAL A 179 -40.47 -21.53 7.32
CA VAL A 179 -40.72 -20.36 8.14
C VAL A 179 -41.16 -19.25 7.19
N VAL A 180 -42.45 -18.95 7.18
CA VAL A 180 -42.99 -17.80 6.45
C VAL A 180 -42.75 -16.56 7.31
N GLU A 181 -41.72 -15.79 6.99
CA GLU A 181 -41.53 -14.44 7.53
C GLU A 181 -42.57 -13.49 6.93
N ASN A 182 -43.45 -12.96 7.77
CA ASN A 182 -44.29 -11.83 7.41
C ASN A 182 -43.50 -10.51 7.58
N LYS A 183 -43.87 -9.50 6.79
CA LYS A 183 -43.15 -8.22 6.54
C LYS A 183 -42.90 -7.33 7.78
N TRP A 184 -43.21 -7.79 9.00
CA TRP A 184 -43.13 -7.04 10.25
C TRP A 184 -42.49 -7.81 11.43
N GLY A 185 -41.78 -8.92 11.18
CA GLY A 185 -40.80 -9.45 12.12
C GLY A 185 -41.30 -9.89 13.50
N THR A 186 -42.54 -10.38 13.62
CA THR A 186 -43.06 -10.93 14.89
C THR A 186 -43.16 -12.45 14.82
N THR A 187 -42.34 -13.15 15.61
CA THR A 187 -42.40 -14.61 15.78
C THR A 187 -43.58 -14.97 16.68
N GLY A 188 -44.75 -15.16 16.09
CA GLY A 188 -45.91 -15.74 16.76
C GLY A 188 -45.92 -17.26 16.60
N THR A 189 -45.53 -18.00 17.64
CA THR A 189 -45.68 -19.46 17.70
C THR A 189 -47.16 -19.79 17.81
N LEU A 190 -47.83 -20.11 16.70
CA LEU A 190 -49.14 -20.78 16.76
C LEU A 190 -48.91 -22.26 17.08
N GLN A 191 -49.12 -22.62 18.35
CA GLN A 191 -49.28 -24.03 18.74
C GLN A 191 -50.56 -24.58 18.09
N PRO A 192 -50.54 -25.78 17.49
CA PRO A 192 -51.76 -26.44 17.06
C PRO A 192 -52.49 -27.03 18.27
N LEU A 193 -53.74 -26.59 18.48
CA LEU A 193 -54.71 -27.23 19.35
C LEU A 193 -55.10 -28.58 18.69
N PHE A 194 -54.58 -29.68 19.19
CA PHE A 194 -55.06 -31.03 18.84
C PHE A 194 -56.35 -31.28 19.62
N ASP A 195 -57.49 -31.10 18.97
CA ASP A 195 -58.75 -31.67 19.47
C ASP A 195 -58.78 -33.17 19.12
N LEU A 196 -58.72 -33.97 20.18
CA LEU A 196 -59.00 -35.40 20.19
C LEU A 196 -60.51 -35.60 20.01
N GLN A 197 -60.94 -36.21 18.91
CA GLN A 197 -62.25 -36.87 18.85
C GLN A 197 -62.05 -38.39 18.97
N PRO A 198 -62.65 -39.05 19.98
CA PRO A 198 -62.77 -40.50 20.00
C PRO A 198 -64.10 -40.95 19.37
N ARG A 199 -63.96 -41.91 18.43
CA ARG A 199 -64.93 -42.88 17.89
C ARG A 199 -66.22 -42.39 17.24
#